data_AF-A0A6P0SUE0-F1
#
_entry.id   AF-A0A6P0SUE0-F1
#
_cell.length_a   1.000
_cell.length_b   1.000
_cell.length_c   1.000
_cell.angle_alpha   90.00
_cell.angle_beta   90.00
_cell.angle_gamma   90.00
#
_symmetry.space_group_name_H-M   'P 1'
#
loop_
_entity.id
_entity.type
_entity.pdbx_description
1 polymer ?
#
loop_
_entity_poly.entity_id
_entity_poly.type
_entity_poly.pdbx_seq_one_letter_code
_entity_poly.pdbx_strand_id
1 'polypeptide(L)'
;MFIKRIAGWLVLSVLSAALIVGCGLWSSNNSGENQAVEFSTQSPTSDCRTVAHDLGETQICGQPQKVVALSAYNLDLLLSLNMQPAGYAAPLNVHRGK
;
A
#
# COMPACT_ATOMS: atom_id res chain seq x y z
N MET A 1 39.01 23.16 -15.13
CA MET A 1 37.66 23.25 -14.55
C MET A 1 36.63 22.35 -15.26
N PHE A 2 36.74 22.12 -16.59
CA PHE A 2 35.86 21.22 -17.35
C PHE A 2 36.00 19.73 -16.98
N ILE A 3 37.22 19.25 -16.71
CA ILE A 3 37.47 17.83 -16.34
C ILE A 3 36.76 17.44 -15.04
N LYS A 4 36.68 18.35 -14.05
CA LYS A 4 35.93 18.12 -12.80
C LYS A 4 34.42 18.06 -13.02
N ARG A 5 33.91 18.82 -13.99
CA ARG A 5 32.47 18.81 -14.36
C ARG A 5 32.13 17.55 -15.15
N ILE A 6 32.99 17.11 -16.07
CA ILE A 6 32.83 15.86 -16.82
C ILE A 6 32.93 14.64 -15.90
N ALA A 7 33.88 14.63 -14.95
CA ALA A 7 33.99 13.59 -13.94
C ALA A 7 32.73 13.51 -13.05
N GLY A 8 32.19 14.66 -12.64
CA GLY A 8 30.93 14.72 -11.88
C GLY A 8 29.73 14.17 -12.66
N TRP A 9 29.65 14.46 -13.96
CA TRP A 9 28.59 13.95 -14.82
C TRP A 9 28.71 12.44 -15.07
N LEU A 10 29.93 11.92 -15.20
CA LEU A 10 30.17 10.47 -15.31
C LEU A 10 29.76 9.71 -14.05
N VAL A 11 30.08 10.24 -12.86
CA VAL A 11 29.65 9.63 -11.58
C VAL A 11 28.13 9.63 -11.44
N LEU A 12 27.46 10.74 -11.82
CA LEU A 12 26.00 10.85 -11.73
C LEU A 12 25.29 9.86 -12.68
N SER A 13 25.84 9.65 -13.88
CA SER A 13 25.31 8.68 -14.85
C SER A 13 25.45 7.24 -14.34
N VAL A 14 26.60 6.87 -13.78
CA VAL A 14 26.82 5.51 -13.25
C VAL A 14 25.89 5.21 -12.07
N LEU A 15 25.69 6.18 -11.17
CA LEU A 15 24.82 6.01 -10.00
C LEU A 15 23.35 5.79 -10.41
N SER A 16 22.89 6.48 -11.44
CA SER A 16 21.53 6.30 -11.97
C SER A 16 21.30 4.92 -12.60
N ALA A 17 22.26 4.41 -13.36
CA ALA A 17 22.19 3.08 -13.95
C ALA A 17 22.18 1.96 -12.89
N ALA A 18 22.94 2.13 -11.81
CA ALA A 18 22.97 1.17 -10.69
C ALA A 18 21.61 1.07 -9.96
N LEU A 19 20.90 2.19 -9.80
CA LEU A 19 19.57 2.22 -9.16
C LEU A 19 18.51 1.48 -10.00
N ILE A 20 18.58 1.56 -11.34
CA ILE A 20 17.63 0.88 -12.24
C ILE A 20 17.81 -0.65 -12.17
N VAL A 21 19.05 -1.15 -12.09
CA VAL A 21 19.32 -2.60 -11.98
C VAL A 21 18.94 -3.14 -10.59
N GLY A 22 19.09 -2.33 -9.53
CA GLY A 22 18.76 -2.72 -8.16
C GLY A 22 17.25 -2.89 -7.91
N CYS A 23 16.40 -2.07 -8.52
CA CYS A 23 14.95 -2.20 -8.39
C CYS A 23 14.38 -3.45 -9.08
N GLY A 24 15.12 -4.12 -9.96
CA GLY A 24 14.69 -5.36 -10.62
C GLY A 24 15.08 -6.65 -9.89
N LEU A 25 16.07 -6.61 -8.99
CA LEU A 25 16.57 -7.81 -8.28
C LEU A 25 15.96 -8.03 -6.89
N TRP A 26 15.14 -7.11 -6.37
CA TRP A 26 14.23 -7.41 -5.24
C TRP A 26 12.96 -8.09 -5.74
N SER A 27 13.13 -9.15 -6.52
CA SER A 27 12.10 -10.13 -6.79
C SER A 27 12.79 -11.48 -6.68
N SER A 28 12.75 -12.00 -5.46
CA SER A 28 13.38 -13.25 -5.09
C SER A 28 12.81 -14.40 -5.95
N ASN A 29 13.68 -15.00 -6.76
CA ASN A 29 13.65 -16.36 -7.31
C ASN A 29 12.28 -17.05 -7.52
N ASN A 30 11.91 -17.22 -8.79
CA ASN A 30 11.84 -18.55 -9.44
C ASN A 30 11.71 -18.39 -10.96
N SER A 31 12.74 -18.81 -11.70
CA SER A 31 12.71 -18.92 -13.16
C SER A 31 12.41 -20.36 -13.55
N GLY A 32 11.33 -20.57 -14.28
CA GLY A 32 11.04 -21.85 -14.92
C GLY A 32 9.62 -21.96 -15.47
N GLU A 33 9.52 -21.78 -16.79
CA GLU A 33 8.45 -22.30 -17.66
C GLU A 33 7.26 -21.37 -17.99
N ASN A 34 7.04 -21.24 -19.30
CA ASN A 34 5.96 -20.49 -19.93
C ASN A 34 4.60 -20.86 -19.32
N GLN A 35 3.96 -19.93 -18.62
CA GLN A 35 2.55 -20.04 -18.34
C GLN A 35 1.85 -18.80 -18.86
N ALA A 36 0.88 -19.05 -19.74
CA ALA A 36 -0.18 -18.13 -20.06
C ALA A 36 -0.67 -17.47 -18.75
N VAL A 37 -1.09 -16.22 -18.85
CA VAL A 37 -1.78 -15.53 -17.75
C VAL A 37 -3.08 -16.30 -17.50
N GLU A 38 -2.98 -17.35 -16.68
CA GLU A 38 -4.11 -17.93 -15.99
C GLU A 38 -4.53 -16.88 -14.98
N PHE A 39 -5.66 -16.24 -15.28
CA PHE A 39 -6.49 -15.63 -14.27
C PHE A 39 -6.90 -16.76 -13.32
N SER A 40 -6.03 -17.05 -12.34
CA SER A 40 -6.26 -18.08 -11.35
C SER A 40 -7.42 -17.61 -10.50
N THR A 41 -8.61 -18.08 -10.88
CA THR A 41 -9.81 -18.00 -10.07
C THR A 41 -9.57 -18.93 -8.88
N GLN A 42 -8.84 -18.44 -7.88
CA GLN A 42 -8.82 -19.10 -6.58
C GLN A 42 -10.21 -18.89 -5.95
N SER A 43 -10.91 -19.99 -5.76
CA SER A 43 -12.14 -20.11 -4.97
C SER A 43 -12.02 -21.39 -4.13
N PRO A 44 -12.62 -21.46 -2.93
CA PRO A 44 -12.61 -20.51 -1.83
C PRO A 44 -12.10 -21.23 -0.57
N THR A 45 -10.83 -21.05 -0.19
CA THR A 45 -10.36 -21.44 1.14
C THR A 45 -10.41 -20.21 2.02
N SER A 46 -11.52 -20.01 2.74
CA SER A 46 -11.73 -19.01 3.81
C SER A 46 -10.78 -17.79 3.71
N ASP A 47 -11.20 -16.80 2.93
CA ASP A 47 -10.43 -15.64 2.46
C ASP A 47 -10.01 -14.70 3.62
N CYS A 48 -9.14 -15.19 4.50
CA CYS A 48 -8.72 -14.52 5.72
C CYS A 48 -7.36 -13.85 5.53
N ARG A 49 -7.28 -12.57 5.87
CA ARG A 49 -6.06 -11.78 5.94
C ARG A 49 -5.77 -11.36 7.37
N THR A 50 -4.57 -11.64 7.85
CA THR A 50 -4.09 -11.11 9.15
C THR A 50 -3.43 -9.75 8.91
N VAL A 51 -3.82 -8.75 9.71
CA VAL A 51 -3.31 -7.38 9.66
C VAL A 51 -2.69 -7.03 11.02
N ALA A 52 -1.42 -6.66 11.02
CA ALA A 52 -0.73 -6.15 12.19
C ALA A 52 -1.01 -4.66 12.40
N HIS A 53 -1.13 -4.25 13.66
CA HIS A 53 -1.36 -2.86 14.09
C HIS A 53 -0.80 -2.67 15.51
N ASP A 54 -0.81 -1.43 16.02
CA ASP A 54 -0.19 -1.10 17.32
C ASP A 54 -0.71 -1.95 18.51
N LEU A 55 -1.94 -2.45 18.43
CA LEU A 55 -2.55 -3.32 19.45
C LEU A 55 -2.34 -4.84 19.23
N GLY A 56 -1.47 -5.25 18.30
CA GLY A 56 -1.21 -6.66 17.96
C GLY A 56 -1.67 -7.04 16.55
N GLU A 57 -2.33 -8.18 16.41
CA GLU A 57 -2.77 -8.71 15.12
C GLU A 57 -4.29 -8.94 15.10
N THR A 58 -4.93 -8.61 13.97
CA THR A 58 -6.34 -8.90 13.73
C THR A 58 -6.51 -9.70 12.46
N GLN A 59 -7.25 -10.81 12.53
CA GLN A 59 -7.64 -11.60 11.36
C GLN A 59 -8.97 -11.08 10.80
N ILE A 60 -9.00 -10.76 9.51
CA ILE A 60 -10.17 -10.30 8.77
C ILE A 60 -10.51 -11.36 7.73
N CYS A 61 -11.69 -11.96 7.82
CA CYS A 61 -12.13 -13.02 6.91
C CYS A 61 -13.23 -12.55 5.97
N GLY A 62 -13.11 -12.93 4.70
CA GLY A 62 -14.01 -12.52 3.64
C GLY A 62 -13.98 -11.02 3.39
N GLN A 63 -14.90 -10.56 2.54
CA GLN A 63 -15.08 -9.13 2.27
C GLN A 63 -16.01 -8.50 3.32
N PRO A 64 -15.54 -7.53 4.12
CA PRO A 64 -16.38 -6.84 5.10
C PRO A 64 -17.55 -6.13 4.41
N GLN A 65 -18.77 -6.39 4.87
CA GLN A 65 -19.99 -5.78 4.33
C GLN A 65 -20.31 -4.43 4.99
N LYS A 66 -19.79 -4.19 6.20
CA LYS A 66 -20.02 -2.96 6.97
C LYS A 66 -18.73 -2.57 7.67
N VAL A 67 -18.34 -1.31 7.48
CA VAL A 67 -17.14 -0.71 8.08
C VAL A 67 -17.54 0.59 8.77
N VAL A 68 -17.02 0.83 9.97
CA VAL A 68 -17.27 2.04 10.75
C VAL A 68 -15.94 2.76 10.96
N ALA A 69 -15.92 4.07 10.72
CA ALA A 69 -14.76 4.91 10.94
C ALA A 69 -14.77 5.48 12.36
N LEU A 70 -13.71 5.23 13.13
CA LEU A 70 -13.59 5.70 14.52
C LEU A 70 -12.81 7.03 14.66
N SER A 71 -12.28 7.57 13.56
CA SER A 71 -11.52 8.81 13.54
C SER A 71 -11.67 9.50 12.18
N ALA A 72 -11.46 10.82 12.15
CA ALA A 72 -11.53 11.59 10.92
C ALA A 72 -10.53 11.10 9.86
N TYR A 73 -9.34 10.68 10.31
CA TYR A 73 -8.31 10.11 9.44
C TYR A 73 -8.76 8.82 8.75
N ASN A 74 -9.36 7.89 9.51
CA ASN A 74 -9.85 6.63 8.93
C ASN A 74 -11.07 6.88 8.01
N LEU A 75 -11.90 7.87 8.32
CA LEU A 75 -13.00 8.28 7.43
C LEU A 75 -12.46 8.77 6.08
N ASP A 76 -11.48 9.66 6.08
CA ASP A 76 -10.87 10.20 4.86
C ASP A 76 -10.22 9.11 4.00
N LEU A 77 -9.53 8.16 4.64
CA LEU A 77 -8.92 7.02 3.95
C LEU A 77 -9.97 6.14 3.25
N LEU A 78 -11.09 5.85 3.92
CA LEU A 78 -12.18 5.06 3.33
C LEU A 78 -12.79 5.79 2.13
N LEU A 79 -13.06 7.08 2.25
CA LEU A 79 -13.63 7.89 1.17
C LEU A 79 -12.68 8.00 -0.02
N SER A 80 -11.37 8.11 0.21
CA SER A 80 -10.35 8.12 -0.84
C SER A 80 -10.29 6.81 -1.64
N LEU A 81 -10.69 5.70 -1.02
CA LEU A 81 -10.84 4.39 -1.66
C LEU A 81 -12.24 4.20 -2.27
N ASN A 82 -13.05 5.26 -2.36
CA ASN A 82 -14.46 5.22 -2.79
C ASN A 82 -15.32 4.26 -1.95
N MET A 83 -14.97 4.02 -0.68
CA MET A 83 -15.73 3.20 0.25
C MET A 83 -16.58 4.07 1.19
N GLN A 84 -17.89 3.85 1.19
CA GLN A 84 -18.81 4.54 2.09
C GLN A 84 -18.91 3.78 3.43
N PRO A 85 -18.53 4.38 4.57
CA PRO A 85 -18.69 3.74 5.87
C PRO A 85 -20.16 3.72 6.32
N ALA A 86 -20.52 2.69 7.09
CA ALA A 86 -21.82 2.55 7.72
C ALA A 86 -22.04 3.53 8.89
N GLY A 87 -20.95 4.09 9.43
CA GLY A 87 -21.00 5.07 10.50
C GLY A 87 -19.65 5.74 10.73
N TYR A 88 -19.69 6.89 11.40
CA TYR A 88 -18.52 7.66 11.79
C TYR A 88 -18.68 8.17 13.23
N ALA A 89 -17.67 7.95 14.07
CA ALA A 89 -17.60 8.52 15.40
C ALA A 89 -17.19 10.00 15.33
N ALA A 90 -18.19 10.89 15.27
CA ALA A 90 -17.95 12.33 15.24
C ALA A 90 -17.65 12.91 16.64
N PRO A 91 -16.72 13.86 16.77
CA PRO A 91 -16.54 14.62 18.01
C PRO A 91 -17.80 15.41 18.37
N LEU A 92 -18.18 15.39 19.65
CA LEU A 92 -19.28 16.21 20.16
C LEU A 92 -18.77 17.64 20.41
N ASN A 93 -18.91 18.51 19.41
CA ASN A 93 -18.66 19.94 19.57
C ASN A 93 -19.95 20.65 20.01
N VAL A 94 -20.14 20.82 21.32
CA VAL A 94 -21.26 21.61 21.86
C VAL A 94 -20.94 23.09 21.67
N HIS A 95 -21.37 23.65 20.55
CA HIS A 95 -21.29 25.10 20.32
C HIS A 95 -22.32 25.80 21.20
N ARG A 96 -21.88 26.39 22.31
CA ARG A 96 -22.71 27.29 23.13
C ARG A 96 -22.68 28.67 22.46
N GLY A 97 -23.75 29.00 21.72
CA GLY A 97 -23.96 30.34 21.20
C GLY A 97 -23.88 31.35 22.34
N LYS A 98 -23.06 32.39 22.17
CA LYS A 98 -23.07 33.60 22.99
C LYS A 98 -23.99 34.62 22.34
#